data_AF-A0AAX6SLZ4-F1
#
_entry.id   AF-A0AAX6SLZ4-F1
#
_cell.length_a   1.000
_cell.length_b   1.000
_cell.length_c   1.000
_cell.angle_alpha   90.00
_cell.angle_beta   90.00
_cell.angle_gamma   90.00
#
_symmetry.space_group_name_H-M   'P 1'
#
loop_
_entity.id
_entity.type
_entity.pdbx_description
1 polymer ?
#
loop_
_entity_poly.entity_id
_entity_poly.type
_entity_poly.pdbx_seq_one_letter_code
_entity_poly.pdbx_strand_id
1 'polypeptide(L)'
;MNSLDLGNLPEAQFCFPSVNNSCLRKERPMLITSTYTMYVFIICSIVMTMLGNMAVIISIAQFKQLHSPTNFLTLSMATTDLLVSCVVMPFSMIRSIDSCWYFGDLFCKVHSSCDIMLCTTSIFHLCFISVDRYYAVCDPLHYVTKITMPIIEIFLLISWTVPMFLACGRIFSGLNIIGVEDFIASTDCTEAKTD
;
A
#
# COMPACT_ATOMS: atom_id res chain seq x y z
N MET A 1 9.79 50.30 28.32
CA MET A 1 10.72 50.12 27.18
C MET A 1 11.64 48.95 27.54
N ASN A 2 11.47 47.72 27.06
CA ASN A 2 10.61 47.20 25.99
C ASN A 2 9.97 45.88 26.42
N SER A 3 8.67 45.81 26.18
CA SER A 3 7.86 44.62 26.01
C SER A 3 8.45 43.72 24.92
N LEU A 4 8.77 42.47 25.27
CA LEU A 4 8.92 41.38 24.30
C LEU A 4 7.67 40.54 24.43
N ASP A 5 6.77 40.70 23.44
CA ASP A 5 5.54 39.94 23.24
C ASP A 5 5.80 38.43 23.30
N LEU A 6 5.43 37.82 24.43
CA LEU A 6 5.29 36.37 24.57
C LEU A 6 3.90 35.96 24.04
N GLY A 7 3.60 36.32 22.79
CA GLY A 7 2.26 36.18 22.20
C GLY A 7 2.21 35.55 20.81
N ASN A 8 3.33 35.04 20.27
CA ASN A 8 3.40 34.57 18.87
C ASN A 8 4.33 33.36 18.65
N LEU A 9 4.25 32.33 19.49
CA LEU A 9 4.69 30.99 19.08
C LEU A 9 3.42 30.22 18.68
N PRO A 10 3.30 29.70 17.43
CA PRO A 10 2.12 28.93 17.05
C PRO A 10 1.96 27.79 18.05
N GLU A 11 0.76 27.66 18.62
CA GLU A 11 0.46 26.56 19.54
C GLU A 11 0.86 25.25 18.88
N ALA A 12 1.84 24.57 19.47
CA ALA A 12 2.28 23.25 19.03
C ALA A 12 1.09 22.29 19.14
N GLN A 13 0.42 22.01 18.02
CA GLN A 13 -0.64 21.01 17.99
C GLN A 13 0.00 19.62 17.97
N PHE A 14 -0.45 18.78 18.88
CA PHE A 14 0.02 17.41 19.03
C PHE A 14 -0.98 16.44 18.42
N CYS A 15 -0.52 15.30 17.90
CA CYS A 15 -1.42 14.26 17.36
C CYS A 15 -2.40 13.73 18.41
N PHE A 16 -2.02 13.69 19.68
CA PHE A 16 -2.89 13.27 20.79
C PHE A 16 -2.83 14.31 21.92
N PRO A 17 -3.84 15.19 22.05
CA PRO A 17 -3.83 16.25 23.08
C PRO A 17 -3.91 15.70 24.52
N SER A 18 -4.29 14.43 24.70
CA SER A 18 -4.34 13.77 26.00
C SER A 18 -3.00 13.20 26.47
N VAL A 19 -1.97 13.14 25.62
CA VAL A 19 -0.67 12.53 25.91
C VAL A 19 0.44 13.57 25.72
N ASN A 20 1.10 13.93 26.83
CA ASN A 20 2.05 15.05 26.91
C ASN A 20 3.34 14.87 26.07
N ASN A 21 3.59 13.66 25.54
CA ASN A 21 4.76 13.31 24.72
C ASN A 21 4.38 12.81 23.31
N SER A 22 3.17 13.09 22.80
CA SER A 22 2.82 12.68 21.44
C SER A 22 3.62 13.46 20.39
N CYS A 23 3.72 12.92 19.17
CA CYS A 23 4.44 13.58 18.09
C CYS A 23 3.80 14.92 17.74
N LEU A 24 4.66 15.91 17.43
CA LEU A 24 4.21 17.20 16.94
C LEU A 24 3.47 17.00 15.62
N ARG A 25 2.24 17.51 15.52
CA ARG A 25 1.55 17.59 14.24
C ARG A 25 2.39 18.46 13.32
N LYS A 26 2.87 17.88 12.23
CA LYS A 26 3.60 18.66 11.23
C LYS A 26 2.59 19.52 10.48
N GLU A 27 2.35 20.72 11.00
CA GLU A 27 1.68 21.82 10.30
C GLU A 27 2.52 22.17 9.07
N ARG A 28 2.28 21.47 7.95
CA ARG A 28 2.75 21.97 6.67
C ARG A 28 1.94 23.24 6.42
N PRO A 29 2.55 24.39 6.11
CA PRO A 29 1.83 25.57 5.66
C PRO A 29 1.31 25.32 4.23
N MET A 30 0.50 24.28 4.08
CA MET A 30 -0.28 24.01 2.89
C MET A 30 -1.45 24.98 2.95
N LEU A 31 -1.55 25.82 1.93
CA LEU A 31 -2.78 26.54 1.63
C LEU A 31 -3.94 25.54 1.75
N ILE A 32 -5.01 25.93 2.43
CA ILE A 32 -6.22 25.12 2.64
C ILE A 32 -6.71 24.52 1.31
N THR A 33 -6.54 25.28 0.21
CA THR A 33 -6.77 24.84 -1.17
C THR A 33 -5.97 23.59 -1.56
N SER A 34 -4.68 23.52 -1.22
CA SER A 34 -3.80 22.37 -1.51
C SER A 34 -4.26 21.11 -0.78
N THR A 35 -4.65 21.22 0.49
CA THR A 35 -5.15 20.08 1.28
C THR A 35 -6.46 19.55 0.70
N TYR A 36 -7.38 20.45 0.36
CA TYR A 36 -8.64 20.08 -0.29
C TYR A 36 -8.39 19.39 -1.65
N THR A 37 -7.46 19.90 -2.47
CA THR A 37 -7.11 19.24 -3.74
C THR A 37 -6.53 17.85 -3.56
N MET A 38 -5.70 17.62 -2.53
CA MET A 38 -5.18 16.28 -2.22
C MET A 38 -6.30 15.33 -1.80
N TYR A 39 -7.24 15.80 -0.96
CA TYR A 39 -8.37 15.00 -0.50
C TYR A 39 -9.23 14.52 -1.68
N VAL A 40 -9.61 15.45 -2.57
CA VAL A 40 -10.38 15.12 -3.77
C VAL A 40 -9.61 14.18 -4.69
N PHE A 41 -8.32 14.45 -4.93
CA PHE A 41 -7.50 13.61 -5.81
C PHE A 41 -7.37 12.17 -5.30
N ILE A 42 -7.11 11.97 -4.00
CA ILE A 42 -6.96 10.64 -3.41
C ILE A 42 -8.30 9.88 -3.41
N ILE A 43 -9.42 10.54 -3.10
CA ILE A 43 -10.73 9.88 -3.19
C ILE A 43 -11.06 9.51 -4.63
N CYS A 44 -10.83 10.42 -5.57
CA CYS A 44 -11.04 10.12 -6.99
C CYS A 44 -10.17 8.95 -7.44
N SER A 45 -8.89 8.89 -7.04
CA SER A 45 -8.02 7.76 -7.40
C SER A 45 -8.52 6.44 -6.79
N ILE A 46 -8.93 6.42 -5.52
CA ILE A 46 -9.51 5.23 -4.87
C ILE A 46 -10.72 4.74 -5.65
N VAL A 47 -11.69 5.63 -5.93
CA VAL A 47 -12.93 5.26 -6.65
C VAL A 47 -12.61 4.75 -8.05
N MET A 48 -11.71 5.42 -8.78
CA MET A 48 -11.31 4.99 -10.12
C MET A 48 -10.62 3.63 -10.11
N THR A 49 -9.70 3.40 -9.16
CA THR A 49 -9.01 2.11 -9.00
C THR A 49 -10.00 1.00 -8.62
N MET A 50 -10.95 1.28 -7.74
CA MET A 50 -12.00 0.31 -7.39
C MET A 50 -12.86 -0.06 -8.59
N LEU A 51 -13.42 0.94 -9.28
CA LEU A 51 -14.28 0.69 -10.44
C LEU A 51 -13.53 -0.02 -11.58
N GLY A 52 -12.29 0.40 -11.86
CA GLY A 52 -11.46 -0.21 -12.90
C GLY A 52 -11.17 -1.68 -12.62
N ASN A 53 -10.69 -2.00 -11.42
CA ASN A 53 -10.36 -3.39 -11.08
C ASN A 53 -11.60 -4.27 -10.92
N MET A 54 -12.72 -3.74 -10.41
CA MET A 54 -14.00 -4.46 -10.40
C MET A 54 -14.45 -4.80 -11.83
N ALA A 55 -14.34 -3.87 -12.77
CA ALA A 55 -14.69 -4.11 -14.17
C ALA A 55 -13.81 -5.21 -14.81
N VAL A 56 -12.52 -5.25 -14.49
CA VAL A 56 -11.61 -6.33 -14.94
C VAL A 56 -12.05 -7.68 -14.39
N ILE A 57 -12.33 -7.77 -13.08
CA ILE A 57 -12.78 -9.01 -12.44
C ILE A 57 -14.10 -9.49 -13.04
N ILE A 58 -15.08 -8.59 -13.18
CA ILE A 58 -16.39 -8.90 -13.77
C ILE A 58 -16.23 -9.38 -15.21
N SER A 59 -15.40 -8.70 -16.00
CA SER A 59 -15.16 -9.09 -17.40
C SER A 59 -14.60 -10.51 -17.51
N ILE A 60 -13.58 -10.85 -16.71
CA ILE A 60 -13.00 -12.20 -16.73
C ILE A 60 -14.01 -13.23 -16.23
N ALA A 61 -14.80 -12.91 -15.20
CA ALA A 61 -15.78 -13.83 -14.62
C ALA A 61 -16.97 -14.13 -15.54
N GLN A 62 -17.43 -13.15 -16.34
CA GLN A 62 -18.59 -13.33 -17.22
C GLN A 62 -18.24 -14.03 -18.53
N PHE A 63 -17.06 -13.76 -19.11
CA PHE A 63 -16.69 -14.30 -20.40
C PHE A 63 -15.81 -15.55 -20.25
N LYS A 64 -16.42 -16.73 -20.37
CA LYS A 64 -15.70 -18.03 -20.37
C LYS A 64 -14.58 -18.13 -21.40
N GLN A 65 -14.64 -17.36 -22.49
CA GLN A 65 -13.58 -17.28 -23.51
C GLN A 65 -12.29 -16.64 -22.97
N LEU A 66 -12.37 -15.88 -21.88
CA LEU A 66 -11.23 -15.27 -21.18
C LEU A 66 -10.66 -16.19 -20.09
N HIS A 67 -11.12 -17.43 -19.92
CA HIS A 67 -10.54 -18.36 -18.95
C HIS A 67 -9.22 -18.97 -19.49
N SER A 68 -8.24 -18.11 -19.72
CA SER A 68 -6.87 -18.49 -20.09
C SER A 68 -5.94 -18.40 -18.87
N PRO A 69 -4.83 -19.15 -18.85
CA PRO A 69 -3.86 -19.11 -17.75
C PRO A 69 -3.38 -17.67 -17.45
N THR A 70 -3.12 -16.86 -18.47
CA THR A 70 -2.70 -15.46 -18.33
C THR A 70 -3.77 -14.60 -17.63
N ASN A 71 -5.05 -14.83 -17.91
CA ASN A 71 -6.12 -13.99 -17.35
C ASN A 71 -6.35 -14.27 -15.86
N PHE A 72 -5.96 -15.45 -15.35
CA PHE A 72 -5.93 -15.71 -13.90
C PHE A 72 -4.87 -14.86 -13.18
N LEU A 73 -3.69 -14.62 -13.78
CA LEU A 73 -2.69 -13.71 -13.22
C LEU A 73 -3.25 -12.27 -13.17
N THR A 74 -3.90 -11.82 -14.24
CA THR A 74 -4.55 -10.51 -14.28
C THR A 74 -5.67 -10.39 -13.25
N LEU A 75 -6.46 -11.45 -13.05
CA LEU A 75 -7.52 -11.50 -12.04
C LEU A 75 -6.97 -11.36 -10.62
N SER A 76 -5.87 -12.05 -10.32
CA SER A 76 -5.20 -11.96 -9.00
C SER A 76 -4.57 -10.58 -8.78
N MET A 77 -3.96 -9.99 -9.82
CA MET A 77 -3.50 -8.60 -9.78
C MET A 77 -4.64 -7.63 -9.48
N ALA A 78 -5.75 -7.72 -10.22
CA ALA A 78 -6.92 -6.86 -10.00
C ALA A 78 -7.50 -7.03 -8.59
N THR A 79 -7.49 -8.25 -8.04
CA THR A 79 -7.90 -8.52 -6.66
C THR A 79 -6.96 -7.86 -5.65
N THR A 80 -5.66 -7.90 -5.91
CA THR A 80 -4.63 -7.23 -5.09
C THR A 80 -4.86 -5.71 -5.07
N ASP A 81 -5.09 -5.10 -6.23
CA ASP A 81 -5.31 -3.65 -6.35
C ASP A 81 -6.64 -3.20 -5.71
N LEU A 82 -7.68 -4.04 -5.74
CA LEU A 82 -8.90 -3.80 -4.97
C LEU A 82 -8.65 -3.83 -3.46
N LEU A 83 -7.88 -4.81 -2.98
CA LEU A 83 -7.53 -4.87 -1.56
C LEU A 83 -6.72 -3.65 -1.13
N VAL A 84 -5.77 -3.19 -1.95
CA VAL A 84 -4.99 -1.97 -1.68
C VAL A 84 -5.91 -0.74 -1.64
N SER A 85 -6.77 -0.55 -2.64
CA SER A 85 -7.65 0.63 -2.71
C SER A 85 -8.72 0.66 -1.61
N CYS A 86 -9.22 -0.51 -1.17
CA CYS A 86 -10.20 -0.60 -0.09
C CYS A 86 -9.60 -0.51 1.31
N VAL A 87 -8.42 -1.12 1.53
CA VAL A 87 -7.88 -1.34 2.88
C VAL A 87 -6.62 -0.53 3.16
N VAL A 88 -5.78 -0.23 2.17
CA VAL A 88 -4.52 0.48 2.40
C VAL A 88 -4.70 1.98 2.17
N MET A 89 -5.28 2.36 1.03
CA MET A 89 -5.40 3.77 0.62
C MET A 89 -6.21 4.65 1.59
N PRO A 90 -7.35 4.23 2.18
CA PRO A 90 -8.12 5.10 3.06
C PRO A 90 -7.38 5.46 4.35
N PHE A 91 -6.64 4.53 4.94
CA PHE A 91 -5.85 4.78 6.14
C PHE A 91 -4.56 5.54 5.82
N SER A 92 -3.94 5.25 4.68
CA SER A 92 -2.82 6.05 4.16
C SER A 92 -3.22 7.50 3.90
N MET A 93 -4.45 7.75 3.43
CA MET A 93 -5.00 9.08 3.22
C MET A 93 -5.08 9.88 4.52
N ILE A 94 -5.65 9.29 5.58
CA ILE A 94 -5.73 9.92 6.91
C ILE A 94 -4.32 10.28 7.40
N ARG A 95 -3.40 9.32 7.35
CA ARG A 95 -2.00 9.53 7.75
C ARG A 95 -1.31 10.63 6.95
N SER A 96 -1.55 10.69 5.63
CA SER A 96 -0.89 11.66 4.74
C SER A 96 -1.41 13.08 4.93
N ILE A 97 -2.65 13.26 5.35
CA ILE A 97 -3.30 14.57 5.49
C ILE A 97 -3.08 15.11 6.89
N ASP A 98 -3.38 14.31 7.92
CA ASP A 98 -3.25 14.74 9.30
C ASP A 98 -1.82 14.65 9.83
N SER A 99 -0.92 13.98 9.09
CA SER A 99 0.47 13.71 9.50
C SER A 99 0.56 12.96 10.84
N CYS A 100 -0.53 12.32 11.25
CA CYS A 100 -0.73 11.66 12.54
C CYS A 100 -1.40 10.29 12.32
N TRP A 101 -1.14 9.34 13.23
CA TRP A 101 -1.75 8.02 13.20
C TRP A 101 -2.61 7.77 14.44
N TYR A 102 -3.92 7.61 14.24
CA TYR A 102 -4.90 7.53 15.34
C TYR A 102 -5.32 6.11 15.72
N PHE A 103 -4.87 5.10 14.98
CA PHE A 103 -5.38 3.72 15.08
C PHE A 103 -4.49 2.78 15.94
N GLY A 104 -3.49 3.34 16.62
CA GLY A 104 -2.56 2.60 17.49
C GLY A 104 -1.35 1.97 16.76
N ASP A 105 -0.31 1.64 17.54
CA ASP A 105 0.99 1.14 17.05
C ASP A 105 0.88 -0.22 16.33
N LEU A 106 0.12 -1.17 16.89
CA LEU A 106 -0.07 -2.48 16.27
C LEU A 106 -0.70 -2.35 14.87
N PHE A 107 -1.72 -1.49 14.72
CA PHE A 107 -2.37 -1.28 13.44
C PHE A 107 -1.46 -0.52 12.46
N CYS A 108 -0.60 0.39 12.92
CA CYS A 108 0.42 1.05 12.10
C CYS A 108 1.37 0.03 11.47
N LYS A 109 1.92 -0.86 12.30
CA LYS A 109 2.85 -1.91 11.87
C LYS A 109 2.20 -2.90 10.92
N VAL A 110 0.97 -3.33 11.20
CA VAL A 110 0.21 -4.22 10.32
C VAL A 110 -0.11 -3.53 8.99
N HIS A 111 -0.59 -2.28 9.02
CA HIS A 111 -0.92 -1.52 7.81
C HIS A 111 0.31 -1.30 6.92
N SER A 112 1.44 -0.86 7.50
CA SER A 112 2.69 -0.68 6.76
C SER A 112 3.22 -2.00 6.18
N SER A 113 3.14 -3.08 6.95
CA SER A 113 3.54 -4.41 6.47
C SER A 113 2.64 -4.90 5.33
N CYS A 114 1.32 -4.69 5.43
CA CYS A 114 0.35 -4.99 4.37
C CYS A 114 0.63 -4.18 3.09
N ASP A 115 0.94 -2.88 3.20
CA ASP A 115 1.27 -2.03 2.06
C ASP A 115 2.50 -2.56 1.30
N ILE A 116 3.58 -2.88 2.03
CA ILE A 116 4.79 -3.49 1.45
C ILE A 116 4.48 -4.86 0.83
N MET A 117 3.71 -5.70 1.53
CA MET A 117 3.32 -7.02 1.05
C MET A 117 2.58 -6.90 -0.29
N LEU A 118 1.52 -6.10 -0.34
CA LEU A 118 0.68 -5.95 -1.53
C LEU A 118 1.44 -5.31 -2.69
N CYS A 119 2.28 -4.30 -2.44
CA CYS A 119 3.15 -3.73 -3.47
C CYS A 119 4.11 -4.77 -4.04
N THR A 120 4.74 -5.58 -3.19
CA THR A 120 5.66 -6.64 -3.62
C THR A 120 4.91 -7.72 -4.40
N THR A 121 3.72 -8.11 -3.94
CA THR A 121 2.81 -9.03 -4.65
C THR A 121 2.48 -8.51 -6.05
N SER A 122 2.15 -7.23 -6.22
CA SER A 122 1.87 -6.64 -7.54
C SER A 122 3.09 -6.68 -8.46
N ILE A 123 4.30 -6.44 -7.94
CA ILE A 123 5.55 -6.58 -8.72
C ILE A 123 5.73 -8.02 -9.20
N PHE A 124 5.56 -9.02 -8.32
CA PHE A 124 5.65 -10.42 -8.72
C PHE A 124 4.63 -10.78 -9.81
N HIS A 125 3.38 -10.31 -9.68
CA HIS A 125 2.38 -10.52 -10.72
C HIS A 125 2.79 -9.89 -12.06
N LEU A 126 3.32 -8.65 -12.07
CA LEU A 126 3.84 -8.01 -13.29
C LEU A 126 5.01 -8.79 -13.90
N CYS A 127 5.92 -9.31 -13.09
CA CYS A 127 7.03 -10.14 -13.55
C CYS A 127 6.52 -11.43 -14.18
N PHE A 128 5.58 -12.15 -13.54
CA PHE A 128 5.03 -13.38 -14.09
C PHE A 128 4.20 -13.16 -15.35
N ILE A 129 3.43 -12.06 -15.44
CA ILE A 129 2.76 -11.67 -16.68
C ILE A 129 3.78 -11.38 -17.78
N SER A 130 4.89 -10.72 -17.45
CA SER A 130 5.96 -10.43 -18.42
C SER A 130 6.62 -11.72 -18.93
N VAL A 131 6.87 -12.69 -18.05
CA VAL A 131 7.40 -14.01 -18.40
C VAL A 131 6.42 -14.80 -19.28
N ASP A 132 5.14 -14.81 -18.92
CA ASP A 132 4.06 -15.41 -19.72
C ASP A 132 4.04 -14.85 -21.15
N ARG A 133 4.07 -13.52 -21.28
CA ARG A 133 4.09 -12.84 -22.58
C ARG A 133 5.38 -13.07 -23.36
N TYR A 134 6.52 -13.17 -22.67
CA TYR A 134 7.78 -13.53 -23.30
C TYR A 134 7.70 -14.92 -23.97
N TYR A 135 7.19 -15.93 -23.28
CA TYR A 135 7.02 -17.27 -23.85
C TYR A 135 6.00 -17.30 -24.99
N ALA A 136 4.90 -16.56 -24.89
CA ALA A 136 3.89 -16.47 -25.94
C ALA A 136 4.45 -15.89 -27.25
N VAL A 137 5.38 -14.94 -27.18
CA VAL A 137 5.96 -14.26 -28.34
C VAL A 137 7.18 -15.00 -28.89
N CYS A 138 8.10 -15.43 -28.03
CA CYS A 138 9.38 -16.00 -28.45
C CYS A 138 9.30 -17.50 -28.76
N ASP A 139 8.37 -18.24 -28.16
CA ASP A 139 8.22 -19.68 -28.38
C ASP A 139 6.75 -20.10 -28.47
N PRO A 140 6.02 -19.65 -29.52
CA PRO A 140 4.58 -19.86 -29.64
C PRO A 140 4.18 -21.34 -29.78
N LEU A 141 5.07 -22.19 -30.31
CA LEU A 141 4.81 -23.62 -30.50
C LEU A 141 4.90 -24.41 -29.20
N HIS A 142 5.84 -24.06 -28.30
CA HIS A 142 5.93 -24.72 -27.00
C HIS A 142 5.10 -24.02 -25.92
N TYR A 143 4.62 -22.79 -26.14
CA TYR A 143 3.82 -22.02 -25.18
C TYR A 143 2.69 -22.83 -24.54
N VAL A 144 1.87 -23.53 -25.33
CA VAL A 144 0.72 -24.31 -24.85
C VAL A 144 1.14 -25.49 -23.95
N THR A 145 2.36 -26.00 -24.14
CA THR A 145 2.92 -27.10 -23.34
C THR A 145 3.69 -26.61 -22.11
N LYS A 146 4.24 -25.40 -22.17
CA LYS A 146 5.08 -24.78 -21.13
C LYS A 146 4.27 -23.98 -20.12
N ILE A 147 3.19 -23.32 -20.55
CA ILE A 147 2.31 -22.52 -19.71
C ILE A 147 0.97 -23.24 -19.57
N THR A 148 0.83 -23.94 -18.44
CA THR A 148 -0.38 -24.70 -18.08
C THR A 148 -0.99 -24.13 -16.81
N MET A 149 -2.28 -24.44 -16.56
CA MET A 149 -2.98 -23.99 -15.34
C MET A 149 -2.22 -24.28 -14.03
N PRO A 150 -1.64 -25.47 -13.77
CA PRO A 150 -0.91 -25.71 -12.53
C PRO A 150 0.36 -24.84 -12.39
N ILE A 151 0.99 -24.43 -13.49
CA ILE A 151 2.15 -23.53 -13.44
C ILE A 151 1.72 -22.12 -13.03
N ILE A 152 0.57 -21.66 -13.52
CA ILE A 152 0.01 -20.38 -13.10
C ILE A 152 -0.41 -20.41 -11.62
N GLU A 153 -1.01 -21.51 -11.16
CA GLU A 153 -1.29 -21.70 -9.73
C GLU A 153 -0.02 -21.61 -8.89
N ILE A 154 1.10 -22.20 -9.34
CA ILE A 154 2.40 -22.06 -8.67
C ILE A 154 2.87 -20.60 -8.69
N PHE A 155 2.76 -19.88 -9.80
CA PHE A 155 3.12 -18.46 -9.87
C PHE A 155 2.30 -17.61 -8.91
N LEU A 156 0.99 -17.86 -8.80
CA LEU A 156 0.11 -17.23 -7.82
C LEU A 156 0.53 -17.57 -6.39
N LEU A 157 0.79 -18.85 -6.10
CA LEU A 157 1.24 -19.25 -4.78
C LEU A 157 2.54 -18.55 -4.40
N ILE A 158 3.51 -18.46 -5.30
CA ILE A 158 4.78 -17.75 -5.06
C ILE A 158 4.53 -16.25 -4.87
N SER A 159 3.70 -15.63 -5.72
CA SER A 159 3.43 -14.18 -5.65
C SER A 159 2.72 -13.78 -4.37
N TRP A 160 1.97 -14.66 -3.72
CA TRP A 160 1.35 -14.38 -2.42
C TRP A 160 2.23 -14.79 -1.24
N THR A 161 2.86 -15.96 -1.30
CA THR A 161 3.60 -16.54 -0.16
C THR A 161 4.94 -15.84 0.09
N VAL A 162 5.69 -15.48 -0.96
CA VAL A 162 6.99 -14.82 -0.79
C VAL A 162 6.83 -13.42 -0.17
N PRO A 163 5.95 -12.53 -0.67
CA PRO A 163 5.69 -11.26 -0.02
C PRO A 163 5.12 -11.40 1.39
N MET A 164 4.22 -12.37 1.62
CA MET A 164 3.68 -12.64 2.95
C MET A 164 4.80 -13.06 3.91
N PHE A 165 5.72 -13.93 3.48
CA PHE A 165 6.86 -14.32 4.29
C PHE A 165 7.79 -13.14 4.60
N LEU A 166 8.06 -12.28 3.63
CA LEU A 166 8.87 -11.07 3.84
C LEU A 166 8.18 -10.09 4.81
N ALA A 167 6.87 -9.91 4.66
CA ALA A 167 6.04 -9.06 5.52
C ALA A 167 5.92 -9.61 6.95
N CYS A 168 5.74 -10.92 7.12
CA CYS A 168 5.78 -11.58 8.42
C CYS A 168 7.18 -11.52 9.03
N GLY A 169 8.23 -11.72 8.23
CA GLY A 169 9.63 -11.60 8.67
C GLY A 169 9.94 -10.22 9.23
N ARG A 170 9.39 -9.15 8.62
CA ARG A 170 9.47 -7.78 9.17
C ARG A 170 8.82 -7.66 10.55
N ILE A 171 7.66 -8.28 10.75
CA ILE A 171 6.90 -8.19 12.00
C ILE A 171 7.55 -9.01 13.12
N PHE A 172 7.97 -10.25 12.83
CA PHE A 172 8.50 -11.18 13.84
C PHE A 172 9.97 -10.95 14.18
N SER A 173 10.81 -10.58 13.19
CA SER A 173 12.25 -10.46 13.44
C SER A 173 12.65 -9.14 14.09
N GLY A 174 11.75 -8.17 14.19
CA GLY A 174 11.94 -6.92 14.96
C GLY A 174 13.07 -5.98 14.51
N LEU A 175 14.05 -6.41 13.71
CA LEU A 175 15.26 -5.66 13.32
C LEU A 175 15.90 -6.31 12.08
N ASN A 176 16.54 -5.47 11.25
CA ASN A 176 17.59 -5.81 10.27
C ASN A 176 17.19 -6.13 8.81
N ILE A 177 16.56 -5.16 8.12
CA ILE A 177 16.86 -4.98 6.68
C ILE A 177 17.30 -3.52 6.48
N ILE A 178 18.61 -3.35 6.30
CA ILE A 178 19.32 -2.11 6.00
C ILE A 178 18.55 -1.34 4.91
N GLY A 179 18.00 -0.17 5.25
CA GLY A 179 17.37 0.77 4.31
C GLY A 179 15.87 1.06 4.50
N VAL A 180 15.16 0.36 5.40
CA VAL A 180 13.73 0.65 5.68
C VAL A 180 13.50 1.31 7.04
N GLU A 181 14.47 1.23 7.95
CA GLU A 181 14.45 2.01 9.19
C GLU A 181 14.39 3.53 8.90
N ASP A 182 15.04 4.02 7.84
CA ASP A 182 14.98 5.44 7.45
C ASP A 182 13.60 5.86 6.89
N PHE A 183 12.88 4.94 6.24
CA PHE A 183 11.55 5.21 5.71
C PHE A 183 10.46 5.08 6.79
N ILE A 184 10.63 4.13 7.72
CA ILE A 184 9.73 3.98 8.88
C ILE A 184 9.98 5.11 9.86
N ALA A 185 11.22 5.45 10.22
CA ALA A 185 11.54 6.54 11.15
C ALA A 185 11.11 7.94 10.67
N SER A 186 10.95 8.14 9.36
CA SER A 186 10.39 9.39 8.80
C SER A 186 8.85 9.40 8.75
N THR A 187 8.19 8.25 8.96
CA THR A 187 6.73 8.10 8.90
C THR A 187 6.09 7.65 10.23
N ASP A 188 6.90 7.24 11.22
CA ASP A 188 6.45 6.83 12.55
C ASP A 188 6.18 8.07 13.41
N CYS A 189 4.92 8.50 13.43
CA CYS A 189 4.37 9.28 14.54
C CYS A 189 3.59 8.35 15.48
N THR A 190 4.23 7.28 15.96
CA THR A 190 3.71 6.49 17.09
C THR A 190 3.88 7.28 18.38
N GLU A 191 2.86 7.21 19.26
CA GLU A 191 2.92 7.74 20.62
C GLU A 191 4.28 7.43 21.26
N ALA A 192 4.93 8.45 21.83
CA ALA A 192 6.18 8.24 22.53
C ALA A 192 5.94 7.23 23.66
N LYS A 193 6.66 6.12 23.56
CA LYS A 193 6.74 5.07 24.55
C LYS A 193 7.10 5.71 25.89
N THR A 194 6.17 5.67 26.83
CA THR A 194 6.44 6.04 28.22
C THR A 194 7.11 4.82 28.85
N ASP A 195 8.43 4.90 29.04
CA ASP A 195 9.12 4.04 30.01
C ASP A 195 8.76 4.46 31.44
#